data_AF-A0A670IX52-F1
#
_entry.id   AF-A0A670IX52-F1
#
_cell.length_a   1.000
_cell.length_b   1.000
_cell.length_c   1.000
_cell.angle_alpha   90.00
_cell.angle_beta   90.00
_cell.angle_gamma   90.00
#
_symmetry.space_group_name_H-M   'P 1'
#
loop_
_entity.id
_entity.type
_entity.pdbx_description
1 polymer ?
#
loop_
_entity_poly.entity_id
_entity_poly.type
_entity_poly.pdbx_seq_one_letter_code
_entity_poly.pdbx_strand_id
1 'polypeptide(L)'
;GPTNPTFVSILLTSKLHKGSTELPVILTRVINNLEQHKNEFFEEHGEKGIEAEKKVIVLLTKLRDELQADKPLTSLNDSLPDTTLWNQCLEYHQKSSDGPPSWFQSPWLYTECYMYRRIHEALAQNQPR
;
A
#
# COMPACT_ATOMS: atom_id res chain seq x y z
N GLY A 1 -7.59 -10.24 -13.93
CA GLY A 1 -7.42 -9.23 -15.00
C GLY A 1 -5.99 -8.73 -14.94
N PRO A 2 -5.33 -8.44 -16.08
CA PRO A 2 -3.94 -8.07 -16.06
C PRO A 2 -3.82 -6.65 -15.49
N THR A 3 -3.15 -6.54 -14.36
CA THR A 3 -2.71 -5.28 -13.75
C THR A 3 -1.99 -4.44 -14.81
N ASN A 4 -2.45 -3.21 -15.00
CA ASN A 4 -1.95 -2.25 -15.99
C ASN A 4 -0.39 -2.18 -15.95
N PRO A 5 0.30 -2.63 -17.00
CA PRO A 5 1.78 -2.71 -17.05
C PRO A 5 2.48 -1.37 -16.79
N THR A 6 1.77 -0.26 -17.04
CA THR A 6 2.26 1.10 -16.87
C THR A 6 2.51 1.44 -15.41
N PHE A 7 1.68 0.94 -14.50
CA PHE A 7 1.76 1.26 -13.07
C PHE A 7 2.94 0.54 -12.40
N VAL A 8 3.16 -0.73 -12.76
CA VAL A 8 4.31 -1.53 -12.29
C VAL A 8 5.63 -0.96 -12.83
N SER A 9 5.65 -0.46 -14.06
CA SER A 9 6.84 0.13 -14.67
C SER A 9 7.24 1.48 -14.06
N ILE A 10 6.29 2.26 -13.53
CA ILE A 10 6.57 3.52 -12.81
C ILE A 10 7.10 3.26 -11.40
N LEU A 11 6.69 2.16 -10.76
CA LEU A 11 7.16 1.78 -9.42
C LEU A 11 8.58 1.20 -9.42
N LEU A 12 9.00 0.55 -10.52
CA LEU A 12 10.32 -0.11 -10.61
C LEU A 12 11.49 0.84 -10.97
N THR A 13 11.22 2.05 -11.49
CA THR A 13 12.26 3.00 -11.91
C THR A 13 12.91 3.78 -10.77
N SER A 14 12.49 3.59 -9.51
CA SER A 14 13.09 4.25 -8.34
C SER A 14 14.29 3.52 -7.71
N LYS A 15 14.82 2.47 -8.34
CA LYS A 15 16.04 1.80 -7.83
C LYS A 15 17.27 2.70 -7.96
N LEU A 16 17.70 3.26 -6.81
CA LEU A 16 19.07 3.55 -6.36
C LEU A 16 19.17 4.91 -5.62
N HIS A 17 18.66 5.02 -4.38
CA HIS A 17 19.34 5.70 -3.27
C HIS A 17 18.51 5.69 -1.96
N LYS A 18 19.14 5.25 -0.86
CA LYS A 18 18.89 5.58 0.55
C LYS A 18 17.43 5.68 1.08
N GLY A 19 17.03 4.64 1.82
CA GLY A 19 16.38 4.78 3.12
C GLY A 19 14.84 4.86 3.16
N SER A 20 14.28 4.46 4.30
CA SER A 20 12.84 4.48 4.64
C SER A 20 12.16 5.87 4.55
N THR A 21 12.93 6.91 4.26
CA THR A 21 12.49 8.31 4.13
C THR A 21 11.69 8.59 2.86
N GLU A 22 11.81 7.75 1.83
CA GLU A 22 11.11 7.93 0.55
C GLU A 22 9.72 7.26 0.50
N LEU A 23 9.42 6.32 1.40
CA LEU A 23 8.14 5.61 1.41
C LEU A 23 6.91 6.54 1.59
N PRO A 24 6.91 7.54 2.52
CA PRO A 24 5.81 8.51 2.61
C PRO A 24 5.66 9.35 1.33
N VAL A 25 6.77 9.66 0.65
CA VAL A 25 6.77 10.46 -0.59
C VAL A 25 6.12 9.66 -1.72
N ILE A 26 6.41 8.36 -1.83
CA ILE A 26 5.79 7.46 -2.79
C ILE A 26 4.28 7.38 -2.54
N LEU A 27 3.84 7.17 -1.30
CA LEU A 27 2.41 7.13 -0.97
C LEU A 27 1.70 8.45 -1.30
N THR A 28 2.33 9.58 -1.03
CA THR A 28 1.79 10.90 -1.39
C THR A 28 1.62 11.03 -2.91
N ARG A 29 2.58 10.56 -3.71
CA ARG A 29 2.45 10.56 -5.17
C ARG A 29 1.33 9.66 -5.66
N VAL A 30 1.16 8.47 -5.06
CA VAL A 30 0.06 7.55 -5.41
C VAL A 30 -1.30 8.19 -5.09
N ILE A 31 -1.44 8.81 -3.91
CA ILE A 31 -2.68 9.53 -3.52
C ILE A 31 -2.99 10.66 -4.52
N ASN A 32 -2.02 11.53 -4.79
CA ASN A 32 -2.20 12.64 -5.74
C ASN A 32 -2.58 12.15 -7.14
N ASN A 33 -2.02 11.02 -7.56
CA ASN A 33 -2.35 10.41 -8.84
C ASN A 33 -3.80 9.93 -8.87
N LEU A 34 -4.29 9.24 -7.83
CA LEU A 34 -5.69 8.82 -7.74
C LEU A 34 -6.64 10.03 -7.83
N GLU A 35 -6.36 11.08 -7.07
CA GLU A 35 -7.18 12.30 -7.06
C GLU A 35 -7.25 13.00 -8.42
N GLN A 36 -6.15 12.97 -9.19
CA GLN A 36 -6.08 13.57 -10.53
C GLN A 36 -6.91 12.79 -11.57
N HIS A 37 -7.03 11.47 -11.42
CA HIS A 37 -7.72 10.60 -12.38
C HIS A 37 -9.17 10.29 -11.95
N LYS A 38 -9.69 10.99 -10.94
CA LYS A 38 -11.09 10.88 -10.49
C LYS A 38 -12.13 10.94 -11.61
N ASN A 39 -11.90 11.80 -12.61
CA ASN A 39 -12.81 11.93 -13.74
C ASN A 39 -12.84 10.66 -14.60
N GLU A 40 -11.70 9.99 -14.78
CA GLU A 40 -11.62 8.72 -15.51
C GLU A 40 -12.38 7.62 -14.77
N PHE A 41 -12.24 7.55 -13.44
CA PHE A 41 -13.03 6.62 -12.62
C PHE A 41 -14.55 6.87 -12.72
N PHE A 42 -14.97 8.13 -12.84
CA PHE A 42 -16.36 8.47 -13.05
C PHE A 42 -16.85 8.07 -14.45
N GLU A 43 -16.04 8.30 -15.49
CA GLU A 43 -16.38 7.93 -16.86
C GLU A 43 -16.49 6.41 -17.03
N GLU A 44 -15.60 5.63 -16.40
CA GLU A 44 -15.58 4.16 -16.50
C GLU A 44 -16.62 3.48 -15.60
N HIS A 45 -16.87 4.00 -14.41
CA HIS A 45 -17.62 3.29 -13.36
C HIS A 45 -18.71 4.13 -12.67
N GLY A 46 -18.96 5.35 -13.13
CA GLY A 46 -19.97 6.26 -12.58
C GLY A 46 -19.71 6.62 -11.11
N GLU A 47 -20.79 6.84 -10.35
CA GLU A 47 -20.70 7.19 -8.92
C GLU A 47 -20.00 6.11 -8.08
N LYS A 48 -20.12 4.84 -8.47
CA LYS A 48 -19.43 3.73 -7.79
C LYS A 48 -17.91 3.81 -7.92
N GLY A 49 -17.42 4.27 -9.06
CA GLY A 49 -15.99 4.52 -9.29
C GLY A 49 -15.46 5.60 -8.35
N ILE A 50 -16.18 6.71 -8.22
CA ILE A 50 -15.82 7.79 -7.29
C ILE A 50 -15.85 7.32 -5.83
N GLU A 51 -16.85 6.52 -5.44
CA GLU A 51 -16.92 6.01 -4.07
C GLU A 51 -15.77 5.05 -3.74
N ALA A 52 -15.45 4.15 -4.67
CA ALA A 52 -14.30 3.25 -4.60
C ALA A 52 -12.98 4.02 -4.44
N GLU A 53 -12.74 5.00 -5.33
CA GLU A 53 -11.55 5.85 -5.31
C GLU A 53 -11.40 6.58 -3.97
N LYS A 54 -12.46 7.22 -3.47
CA LYS A 54 -12.45 7.89 -2.16
C LYS A 54 -12.07 6.96 -1.02
N LYS A 55 -12.60 5.72 -1.01
CA LYS A 55 -12.25 4.72 0.01
C LYS A 55 -10.77 4.34 -0.06
N VAL A 56 -10.23 4.14 -1.27
CA VAL A 56 -8.81 3.87 -1.48
C VAL A 56 -7.96 5.04 -0.96
N ILE A 57 -8.29 6.28 -1.32
CA ILE A 57 -7.55 7.48 -0.86
C ILE A 57 -7.53 7.55 0.67
N VAL A 58 -8.65 7.29 1.34
CA VAL A 58 -8.72 7.26 2.82
C VAL A 58 -7.80 6.19 3.39
N LEU A 59 -7.78 4.99 2.82
CA LEU A 59 -6.91 3.89 3.28
C LEU A 59 -5.42 4.20 3.04
N LEU A 60 -5.06 4.77 1.90
CA LEU A 60 -3.68 5.14 1.59
C LEU A 60 -3.19 6.33 2.43
N THR A 61 -4.07 7.28 2.71
CA THR A 61 -3.80 8.39 3.64
C THR A 61 -3.49 7.85 5.03
N LYS A 62 -4.33 6.93 5.53
CA LYS A 62 -4.10 6.24 6.81
C LYS A 62 -2.77 5.47 6.81
N LEU A 63 -2.45 4.75 5.73
CA LEU A 63 -1.19 4.02 5.59
C LEU A 63 0.03 4.95 5.66
N ARG A 64 -0.03 6.11 4.98
CA ARG A 64 1.03 7.12 5.04
C ARG A 64 1.21 7.64 6.48
N ASP A 65 0.11 7.95 7.16
CA ASP A 65 0.16 8.47 8.53
C ASP A 65 0.69 7.41 9.52
N GLU A 66 0.34 6.13 9.32
CA GLU A 66 0.90 4.99 10.07
C GLU A 66 2.41 4.88 9.89
N LEU A 67 2.87 5.02 8.65
CA LEU A 67 4.29 4.96 8.30
C LEU A 67 5.06 6.14 8.88
N GLN A 68 4.55 7.37 8.75
CA GLN A 68 5.19 8.57 9.28
C GLN A 68 5.30 8.57 10.81
N ALA A 69 4.30 8.01 11.50
CA ALA A 69 4.29 7.90 12.95
C ALA A 69 5.03 6.65 13.47
N ASP A 70 5.73 5.91 12.60
CA ASP A 70 6.40 4.64 12.90
C ASP A 70 5.52 3.66 13.69
N LYS A 71 4.25 3.53 13.29
CA LYS A 71 3.33 2.62 13.97
C LYS A 71 3.73 1.15 13.72
N PRO A 72 3.33 0.23 14.62
CA PRO A 72 3.47 -1.19 14.38
C PRO A 72 2.85 -1.62 13.05
N LEU A 73 3.51 -2.54 12.36
CA LEU A 73 2.98 -3.23 11.19
C LEU A 73 1.80 -4.11 11.62
N THR A 74 0.76 -4.18 10.79
CA THR A 74 -0.51 -4.86 11.11
C THR A 74 -0.76 -6.04 10.20
N SER A 75 -1.56 -7.01 10.64
CA SER A 75 -1.95 -8.12 9.77
C SER A 75 -2.81 -7.63 8.60
N LEU A 76 -2.59 -8.22 7.44
CA LEU A 76 -3.43 -8.05 6.25
C LEU A 76 -4.75 -8.81 6.45
N ASN A 77 -5.84 -8.25 5.92
CA ASN A 77 -7.21 -8.72 6.12
C ASN A 77 -7.99 -8.88 4.80
N ASP A 78 -7.35 -8.81 3.64
CA ASP A 78 -8.00 -9.16 2.38
C ASP A 78 -8.08 -10.69 2.13
N SER A 79 -8.80 -11.07 1.08
CA SER A 79 -9.03 -12.46 0.70
C SER A 79 -8.05 -12.98 -0.36
N LEU A 80 -6.90 -12.34 -0.54
CA LEU A 80 -5.92 -12.76 -1.55
C LEU A 80 -5.14 -14.01 -1.09
N PRO A 81 -4.69 -14.86 -2.02
CA PRO A 81 -4.03 -16.13 -1.67
C PRO A 81 -2.72 -15.96 -0.89
N ASP A 82 -2.04 -14.83 -1.03
CA ASP A 82 -0.75 -14.54 -0.39
C ASP A 82 -0.88 -13.96 1.02
N THR A 83 -2.09 -13.59 1.46
CA THR A 83 -2.36 -12.94 2.75
C THR A 83 -1.87 -13.77 3.93
N THR A 84 -2.12 -15.08 3.91
CA THR A 84 -1.65 -15.99 4.94
C THR A 84 -0.12 -16.01 5.03
N LEU A 85 0.57 -16.01 3.89
CA LEU A 85 2.03 -16.01 3.85
C LEU A 85 2.61 -14.71 4.40
N TRP A 86 2.04 -13.56 4.03
CA TRP A 86 2.44 -12.26 4.56
C TRP A 86 2.25 -12.16 6.08
N ASN A 87 1.12 -12.63 6.60
CA ASN A 87 0.84 -12.63 8.03
C ASN A 87 1.82 -13.56 8.79
N GLN A 88 2.19 -14.71 8.21
CA GLN A 88 3.23 -15.58 8.78
C GLN A 88 4.61 -14.90 8.81
N CYS A 89 4.99 -14.17 7.75
CA CYS A 89 6.23 -13.38 7.74
C CYS A 89 6.22 -12.29 8.82
N LEU A 90 5.08 -11.59 8.99
CA LEU A 90 4.92 -10.58 10.04
C LEU A 90 5.09 -11.19 11.44
N GLU A 91 4.45 -12.33 11.70
CA GLU A 91 4.60 -13.06 12.96
C GLU A 91 6.05 -13.50 13.21
N TYR A 92 6.76 -13.94 12.17
CA TYR A 92 8.17 -14.29 12.27
C TYR A 92 9.03 -13.09 12.70
N HIS A 93 8.81 -11.92 12.09
CA HIS A 93 9.48 -10.69 12.48
C HIS A 93 9.14 -10.27 13.91
N GLN A 94 7.89 -10.43 14.33
CA GLN A 94 7.46 -10.14 15.70
C GLN A 94 8.11 -11.05 16.74
N LYS A 95 8.28 -12.35 16.43
CA LYS A 95 8.96 -13.31 17.33
C LYS A 95 10.47 -13.09 17.41
N SER A 96 11.05 -12.46 16.39
CA SER A 96 12.50 -12.24 16.27
C SER A 96 12.95 -10.86 16.77
N SER A 97 12.04 -10.05 17.32
CA SER A 97 12.24 -8.66 17.73
C SER A 97 11.86 -8.49 19.20
N ASP A 98 12.55 -7.59 19.91
CA ASP A 98 12.28 -7.26 21.33
C ASP A 98 11.00 -6.39 21.51
N GLY A 99 10.30 -6.08 20.42
CA GLY A 99 9.09 -5.28 20.39
C GLY A 99 8.29 -5.46 19.10
N PRO A 100 7.09 -4.86 19.00
CA PRO A 100 6.26 -4.98 17.82
C PRO A 100 7.01 -4.43 16.59
N PRO A 101 7.02 -5.16 15.46
CA PRO A 101 7.72 -4.72 14.26
C PRO A 101 7.09 -3.42 13.76
N SER A 102 7.89 -2.35 13.61
CA SER A 102 7.45 -1.06 13.07
C SER A 102 8.06 -0.80 11.68
N TRP A 103 7.65 0.29 11.04
CA TRP A 103 8.11 0.69 9.70
C TRP A 103 9.61 1.00 9.64
N PHE A 104 10.18 1.54 10.72
CA PHE A 104 11.60 1.91 10.79
C PHE A 104 12.46 0.90 11.54
N GLN A 105 11.87 0.01 12.35
CA GLN A 105 12.60 -1.05 13.06
C GLN A 105 12.71 -2.35 12.27
N SER A 106 11.81 -2.59 11.32
CA SER A 106 11.83 -3.81 10.51
C SER A 106 12.78 -3.69 9.30
N PRO A 107 13.25 -4.80 8.72
CA PRO A 107 14.14 -4.77 7.55
C PRO A 107 13.53 -3.97 6.39
N TRP A 108 14.29 -3.02 5.83
CA TRP A 108 13.83 -2.11 4.79
C TRP A 108 13.18 -2.82 3.59
N LEU A 109 13.78 -3.92 3.11
CA LEU A 109 13.22 -4.67 1.99
C LEU A 109 11.84 -5.23 2.32
N TYR A 110 11.65 -5.71 3.56
CA TYR A 110 10.36 -6.22 4.01
C TYR A 110 9.33 -5.08 4.10
N THR A 111 9.69 -3.94 4.70
CA THR A 111 8.76 -2.82 4.86
C THR A 111 8.40 -2.15 3.53
N GLU A 112 9.34 -2.08 2.59
CA GLU A 112 9.08 -1.62 1.22
C GLU A 112 8.08 -2.54 0.51
N CYS A 113 8.32 -3.85 0.48
CA CYS A 113 7.41 -4.80 -0.16
C CYS A 113 6.04 -4.83 0.55
N TYR A 114 6.02 -4.76 1.88
CA TYR A 114 4.82 -4.73 2.69
C TYR A 114 3.98 -3.45 2.43
N MET A 115 4.61 -2.29 2.23
CA MET A 115 3.92 -1.06 1.81
C MET A 115 3.15 -1.29 0.50
N TYR A 116 3.81 -1.83 -0.52
CA TYR A 116 3.15 -2.13 -1.80
C TYR A 116 2.01 -3.14 -1.64
N ARG A 117 2.19 -4.13 -0.76
CA ARG A 117 1.14 -5.11 -0.48
C ARG A 117 -0.09 -4.50 0.20
N ARG A 118 0.11 -3.51 1.08
CA ARG A 118 -0.97 -2.71 1.72
C ARG A 118 -1.69 -1.81 0.71
N ILE A 119 -0.97 -1.25 -0.26
CA ILE A 119 -1.59 -0.52 -1.39
C ILE A 119 -2.50 -1.45 -2.18
N HIS A 120 -2.01 -2.66 -2.50
CA HIS A 120 -2.79 -3.66 -3.23
C HIS A 120 -4.02 -4.14 -2.45
N GLU A 121 -3.89 -4.34 -1.13
CA GLU A 121 -5.02 -4.63 -0.23
C GLU A 121 -6.11 -3.56 -0.34
N ALA A 122 -5.74 -2.27 -0.24
CA ALA A 122 -6.68 -1.17 -0.31
C ALA A 122 -7.44 -1.14 -1.65
N LEU A 123 -6.76 -1.43 -2.76
CA LEU A 123 -7.36 -1.52 -4.09
C LEU A 123 -8.28 -2.73 -4.22
N ALA A 124 -7.84 -3.92 -3.78
CA ALA A 124 -8.62 -5.15 -3.87
C ALA A 124 -9.93 -5.08 -3.07
N GLN A 125 -9.92 -4.43 -1.91
CA GLN A 125 -11.10 -4.26 -1.05
C GLN A 125 -12.15 -3.30 -1.65
N ASN A 126 -11.73 -2.38 -2.52
CA ASN A 126 -12.56 -1.28 -3.00
C ASN A 126 -12.73 -1.30 -4.53
N GLN A 127 -12.64 -2.46 -5.18
CA GLN A 127 -12.94 -2.55 -6.60
C GLN A 127 -14.40 -2.17 -6.88
N PRO A 128 -14.67 -1.25 -7.82
CA PRO A 128 -16.05 -0.94 -8.22
C PRO A 128 -16.67 -2.19 -8.86
N ARG A 129 -17.75 -2.70 -8.25
CA ARG A 129 -18.54 -3.85 -8.73
C ARG A 129 -19.85 -3.42 -9.38
#